data_AF-A0A7S1FDS0-F1
#
_entry.id   AF-A0A7S1FDS0-F1
#
_cell.length_a   1.000
_cell.length_b   1.000
_cell.length_c   1.000
_cell.angle_alpha   90.00
_cell.angle_beta   90.00
_cell.angle_gamma   90.00
#
_symmetry.space_group_name_H-M   'P 1'
#
loop_
_entity.id
_entity.type
_entity.pdbx_description
1 polymer ?
#
loop_
_entity_poly.entity_id
_entity_poly.type
_entity_poly.pdbx_seq_one_letter_code
_entity_poly.pdbx_strand_id
1 'polypeptide(L)'
;MGTFAKRLRQLQGMYQRGRRAVVFESESRNIMRTTAANKLPGSLSLALDDTLKQGHDLRTFGLGTLASMASRGRYARLTASMHAIYSAMEDELDRVTCKSSLAVHMMWSEHGDILRRSSSLKLDLEDVAEELPRSARKSPATEEYVAGIKRAGEADRSTGGARLLGHVYCRYFADLFGGQMLAMPYRLAVSLPAGAPRHFSFALPPLEADGTNGGRRALIEEVYQNLNRSGTLLTSEAHDAVIAEAVQAFQYNIKLFGEEPMCVDAVRGTLNICTGYAGSKLRCW
;
A
#
# COMPACT_ATOMS: atom_id res chain seq x y z
N MET A 1 -26.52 35.43 20.87
CA MET A 1 -26.94 34.14 20.27
C MET A 1 -25.98 33.55 19.22
N GLY A 2 -24.83 34.17 18.89
CA GLY A 2 -23.92 33.67 17.83
C GLY A 2 -22.96 32.52 18.20
N THR A 3 -22.71 32.31 19.50
CA THR A 3 -21.69 31.36 20.00
C THR A 3 -22.16 29.91 19.98
N PHE A 4 -23.44 29.66 20.25
CA PHE A 4 -24.02 28.31 20.24
C PHE A 4 -24.13 27.75 18.82
N ALA A 5 -24.60 28.55 17.85
CA ALA A 5 -24.67 28.16 16.44
C ALA A 5 -23.28 27.94 15.81
N LYS A 6 -22.23 28.61 16.31
CA LYS A 6 -20.83 28.37 15.89
C LYS A 6 -20.30 27.05 16.45
N ARG A 7 -20.59 26.73 17.71
CA ARG A 7 -20.27 25.43 18.34
C ARG A 7 -21.04 24.27 17.72
N LEU A 8 -22.31 24.47 17.37
CA LEU A 8 -23.14 23.45 16.70
C LEU A 8 -22.62 23.14 15.28
N ARG A 9 -22.20 24.16 14.52
CA ARG A 9 -21.55 23.99 13.22
C ARG A 9 -20.16 23.37 13.31
N GLN A 10 -19.40 23.66 14.36
CA GLN A 10 -18.13 22.98 14.63
C GLN A 10 -18.34 21.50 14.99
N LEU A 11 -19.35 21.20 15.81
CA LEU A 11 -19.75 19.82 16.15
C LEU A 11 -20.27 19.06 14.93
N GLN A 12 -21.12 19.68 14.09
CA GLN A 12 -21.53 19.10 12.80
C GLN A 12 -20.34 18.91 11.85
N GLY A 13 -19.39 19.85 11.82
CA GLY A 13 -18.18 19.75 11.00
C GLY A 13 -17.21 18.67 11.47
N MET A 14 -17.16 18.38 12.78
CA MET A 14 -16.43 17.26 13.38
C MET A 14 -17.15 15.93 13.11
N TYR A 15 -18.47 15.90 13.25
CA TYR A 15 -19.33 14.75 12.95
C TYR A 15 -19.25 14.35 11.45
N GLN A 16 -19.26 15.32 10.53
CA GLN A 16 -19.07 15.08 9.10
C GLN A 16 -17.65 14.63 8.73
N ARG A 17 -16.63 14.87 9.58
CA ARG A 17 -15.23 14.49 9.32
C ARG A 17 -14.82 13.17 9.98
N GLY A 18 -15.39 12.83 11.13
CA GLY A 18 -15.42 11.45 11.61
C GLY A 18 -16.10 10.53 10.59
N ARG A 19 -17.16 11.04 9.94
CA ARG A 19 -17.71 10.41 8.73
C ARG A 19 -16.70 10.28 7.61
N ARG A 20 -15.77 11.20 7.33
CA ARG A 20 -14.81 11.01 6.21
C ARG A 20 -13.88 9.80 6.39
N ALA A 21 -13.24 9.63 7.55
CA ALA A 21 -12.39 8.45 7.79
C ALA A 21 -13.22 7.15 7.78
N VAL A 22 -14.39 7.16 8.41
CA VAL A 22 -15.37 6.05 8.37
C VAL A 22 -15.91 5.82 6.95
N VAL A 23 -16.07 6.87 6.14
CA VAL A 23 -16.57 6.85 4.74
C VAL A 23 -15.50 6.27 3.82
N PHE A 24 -14.22 6.54 4.03
CA PHE A 24 -13.16 5.95 3.21
C PHE A 24 -12.84 4.50 3.58
N GLU A 25 -12.87 4.12 4.87
CA GLU A 25 -12.84 2.71 5.26
C GLU A 25 -14.07 1.98 4.69
N SER A 26 -15.22 2.65 4.67
CA SER A 26 -16.41 2.16 3.97
C SER A 26 -16.21 2.10 2.45
N GLU A 27 -15.39 2.97 1.86
CA GLU A 27 -15.16 3.01 0.42
C GLU A 27 -14.28 1.86 -0.04
N SER A 28 -13.12 1.62 0.61
CA SER A 28 -12.26 0.49 0.27
C SER A 28 -12.97 -0.85 0.52
N ARG A 29 -13.73 -0.95 1.61
CA ARG A 29 -14.62 -2.08 1.89
C ARG A 29 -15.71 -2.21 0.81
N ASN A 30 -16.28 -1.10 0.34
CA ASN A 30 -17.28 -1.12 -0.72
C ASN A 30 -16.68 -1.52 -2.06
N ILE A 31 -15.47 -1.07 -2.42
CA ILE A 31 -14.77 -1.49 -3.63
C ILE A 31 -14.55 -3.00 -3.58
N MET A 32 -13.90 -3.52 -2.54
CA MET A 32 -13.67 -4.97 -2.39
C MET A 32 -14.97 -5.79 -2.45
N ARG A 33 -16.07 -5.25 -1.90
CA ARG A 33 -17.40 -5.88 -1.96
C ARG A 33 -18.08 -5.75 -3.32
N THR A 34 -17.77 -4.77 -4.14
CA THR A 34 -18.46 -4.49 -5.41
C THR A 34 -17.67 -4.89 -6.65
N THR A 35 -16.36 -5.05 -6.53
CA THR A 35 -15.50 -5.68 -7.54
C THR A 35 -16.03 -7.08 -7.88
N ALA A 36 -16.16 -7.37 -9.16
CA ALA A 36 -16.69 -8.65 -9.64
C ALA A 36 -15.55 -9.65 -9.89
N ALA A 37 -14.44 -9.17 -10.44
CA ALA A 37 -13.29 -10.01 -10.79
C ALA A 37 -12.71 -10.82 -9.61
N ASN A 38 -12.69 -10.27 -8.38
CA ASN A 38 -12.18 -10.97 -7.20
C ASN A 38 -13.14 -11.99 -6.59
N LYS A 39 -14.30 -12.24 -7.22
CA LYS A 39 -15.30 -13.23 -6.75
C LYS A 39 -15.45 -14.42 -7.68
N LEU A 40 -14.68 -14.47 -8.77
CA LEU A 40 -14.76 -15.55 -9.74
C LEU A 40 -14.23 -16.85 -9.10
N PRO A 41 -15.04 -17.92 -9.01
CA PRO A 41 -14.59 -19.18 -8.44
C PRO A 41 -13.37 -19.75 -9.18
N GLY A 42 -12.37 -20.23 -8.43
CA GLY A 42 -11.14 -20.78 -8.99
C GLY A 42 -10.19 -19.75 -9.61
N SER A 43 -10.49 -18.46 -9.49
CA SER A 43 -9.63 -17.40 -10.00
C SER A 43 -8.47 -17.07 -9.05
N LEU A 44 -7.36 -16.62 -9.62
CA LEU A 44 -6.16 -16.25 -8.84
C LEU A 44 -6.46 -15.11 -7.87
N SER A 45 -7.24 -14.11 -8.28
CA SER A 45 -7.60 -12.99 -7.40
C SER A 45 -8.41 -13.41 -6.18
N LEU A 46 -9.39 -14.30 -6.35
CA LEU A 46 -10.18 -14.83 -5.24
C LEU A 46 -9.28 -15.60 -4.26
N ALA A 47 -8.39 -16.45 -4.79
CA ALA A 47 -7.45 -17.21 -3.97
C ALA A 47 -6.47 -16.29 -3.20
N LEU A 48 -6.01 -15.21 -3.84
CA LEU A 48 -5.17 -14.21 -3.19
C LEU A 48 -5.93 -13.41 -2.13
N ASP A 49 -7.19 -13.03 -2.36
CA ASP A 49 -8.03 -12.40 -1.33
C ASP A 49 -8.25 -13.31 -0.11
N ASP A 50 -8.32 -14.63 -0.31
CA ASP A 50 -8.39 -15.58 0.80
C ASP A 50 -7.10 -15.63 1.63
N THR A 51 -5.95 -15.26 1.07
CA THR A 51 -4.70 -15.15 1.85
C THR A 51 -4.75 -14.04 2.90
N LEU A 52 -5.59 -13.01 2.73
CA LEU A 52 -5.77 -11.95 3.73
C LEU A 52 -6.25 -12.53 5.06
N LYS A 53 -7.10 -13.57 5.03
CA LYS A 53 -7.61 -14.22 6.26
C LYS A 53 -6.51 -14.98 7.01
N GLN A 54 -5.44 -15.39 6.32
CA GLN A 54 -4.41 -16.28 6.85
C GLN A 54 -3.11 -15.53 7.20
N GLY A 55 -2.72 -14.57 6.36
CA GLY A 55 -1.43 -13.87 6.47
C GLY A 55 -1.53 -12.41 6.92
N HIS A 56 -2.70 -11.77 6.79
CA HIS A 56 -2.83 -10.35 7.11
C HIS A 56 -3.12 -10.13 8.60
N ASP A 57 -2.06 -9.98 9.40
CA ASP A 57 -2.15 -9.55 10.80
C ASP A 57 -2.55 -8.07 10.89
N LEU A 58 -3.86 -7.82 10.78
CA LEU A 58 -4.48 -6.48 10.86
C LEU A 58 -3.97 -5.66 12.05
N ARG A 59 -3.65 -6.32 13.17
CA ARG A 59 -3.12 -5.65 14.36
C ARG A 59 -1.71 -5.14 14.11
N THR A 60 -0.81 -5.99 13.61
CA THR A 60 0.56 -5.57 13.29
C THR A 60 0.59 -4.51 12.19
N PHE A 61 -0.18 -4.69 11.11
CA PHE A 61 -0.26 -3.69 10.04
C PHE A 61 -0.80 -2.35 10.53
N GLY A 62 -1.89 -2.35 11.30
CA GLY A 62 -2.49 -1.14 11.84
C GLY A 62 -1.60 -0.42 12.86
N LEU A 63 -1.08 -1.17 13.84
CA LEU A 63 -0.18 -0.61 14.85
C LEU A 63 1.14 -0.15 14.23
N GLY A 64 1.73 -0.93 13.32
CA GLY A 64 2.95 -0.58 12.62
C GLY A 64 2.80 0.68 11.77
N THR A 65 1.66 0.84 11.10
CA THR A 65 1.32 2.05 10.33
C THR A 65 1.16 3.28 11.22
N LEU A 66 0.51 3.16 12.37
CA LEU A 66 0.42 4.28 13.31
C LEU A 66 1.77 4.56 13.97
N ALA A 67 2.56 3.53 14.25
CA ALA A 67 3.86 3.67 14.89
C ALA A 67 4.87 4.36 13.97
N SER A 68 4.81 4.12 12.65
CA SER A 68 5.67 4.85 11.69
C SER A 68 5.41 6.35 11.67
N MET A 69 4.25 6.80 12.14
CA MET A 69 3.87 8.21 12.27
C MET A 69 4.35 8.86 13.59
N ALA A 70 5.05 8.11 14.46
CA ALA A 70 5.49 8.60 15.77
C ALA A 70 6.58 9.68 15.70
N SER A 71 7.41 9.65 14.65
CA SER A 71 8.48 10.63 14.43
C SER A 71 8.91 10.67 12.97
N ARG A 72 9.53 11.78 12.54
CA ARG A 72 10.12 11.92 11.21
C ARG A 72 11.19 10.86 10.94
N GLY A 73 12.07 10.59 11.91
CA GLY A 73 13.07 9.53 11.79
C GLY A 73 12.50 8.12 11.61
N ARG A 74 11.41 7.76 12.29
CA ARG A 74 10.78 6.44 12.09
C ARG A 74 10.07 6.35 10.73
N TYR A 75 9.41 7.42 10.32
CA TYR A 75 8.88 7.53 8.96
C TYR A 75 9.99 7.39 7.91
N ALA A 76 11.12 8.09 8.08
CA ALA A 76 12.26 8.03 7.16
C ALA A 76 12.83 6.62 7.01
N ARG A 77 12.98 5.87 8.10
CA ARG A 77 13.41 4.47 8.06
C ARG A 77 12.42 3.58 7.30
N LEU A 78 11.12 3.70 7.59
CA LEU A 78 10.09 2.93 6.87
C LEU A 78 10.09 3.29 5.38
N THR A 79 10.17 4.56 5.02
CA THR A 79 10.21 5.02 3.63
C THR A 79 11.47 4.52 2.92
N ALA A 80 12.63 4.48 3.58
CA ALA A 80 13.85 3.90 3.03
C ALA A 80 13.72 2.39 2.78
N SER A 81 13.11 1.66 3.72
CA SER A 81 12.80 0.24 3.56
C SER A 81 11.85 -0.01 2.40
N MET A 82 10.75 0.75 2.33
CA MET A 82 9.77 0.64 1.24
C MET A 82 10.42 0.99 -0.11
N HIS A 83 11.21 2.05 -0.20
CA HIS A 83 11.95 2.36 -1.42
C HIS A 83 12.80 1.16 -1.87
N ALA A 84 13.59 0.56 -0.98
CA ALA A 84 14.40 -0.61 -1.33
C ALA A 84 13.56 -1.83 -1.78
N ILE A 85 12.42 -2.08 -1.13
CA ILE A 85 11.51 -3.19 -1.45
C ILE A 85 10.86 -2.97 -2.83
N TYR A 86 10.30 -1.79 -3.08
CA TYR A 86 9.66 -1.49 -4.37
C TYR A 86 10.69 -1.41 -5.50
N SER A 87 11.88 -0.84 -5.28
CA SER A 87 12.94 -0.88 -6.30
C SER A 87 13.29 -2.31 -6.66
N ALA A 88 13.49 -3.20 -5.69
CA ALA A 88 13.80 -4.60 -5.96
C ALA A 88 12.65 -5.32 -6.69
N MET A 89 11.41 -5.07 -6.30
CA MET A 89 10.23 -5.68 -6.93
C MET A 89 10.07 -5.21 -8.37
N GLU A 90 10.15 -3.90 -8.61
CA GLU A 90 10.02 -3.30 -9.93
C GLU A 90 11.17 -3.72 -10.85
N ASP A 91 12.40 -3.77 -10.35
CA ASP A 91 13.56 -4.27 -11.10
C ASP A 91 13.38 -5.75 -11.53
N GLU A 92 12.86 -6.60 -10.64
CA GLU A 92 12.63 -8.02 -10.96
C GLU A 92 11.46 -8.20 -11.93
N LEU A 93 10.39 -7.42 -11.78
CA LEU A 93 9.26 -7.39 -12.72
C LEU A 93 9.71 -6.92 -14.12
N ASP A 94 10.61 -5.94 -14.20
CA ASP A 94 11.16 -5.41 -15.47
C ASP A 94 12.05 -6.41 -16.21
N ARG A 95 12.73 -7.27 -15.46
CA ARG A 95 13.56 -8.34 -16.03
C ARG A 95 12.73 -9.48 -16.62
N VAL A 96 11.44 -9.56 -16.30
CA VAL A 96 10.58 -10.62 -16.83
C VAL A 96 10.12 -10.30 -18.26
N THR A 97 10.43 -11.21 -19.17
CA THR A 97 9.99 -11.17 -20.56
C THR A 97 8.86 -12.17 -20.80
N CYS A 98 8.13 -12.00 -21.91
CA CYS A 98 7.10 -12.97 -22.32
C CYS A 98 7.62 -14.41 -22.46
N LYS A 99 8.93 -14.60 -22.74
CA LYS A 99 9.57 -15.91 -22.85
C LYS A 99 9.90 -16.53 -21.50
N SER A 100 10.23 -15.70 -20.51
CA SER A 100 10.67 -16.17 -19.20
C SER A 100 9.50 -16.36 -18.23
N SER A 101 8.44 -15.55 -18.33
CA SER A 101 7.16 -15.79 -17.64
C SER A 101 6.05 -14.93 -18.28
N LEU A 102 5.16 -15.59 -19.02
CA LEU A 102 4.09 -14.91 -19.77
C LEU A 102 3.07 -14.25 -18.83
N ALA A 103 2.73 -14.91 -17.72
CA ALA A 103 1.76 -14.41 -16.75
C ALA A 103 2.23 -13.11 -16.08
N VAL A 104 3.49 -13.06 -15.61
CA VAL A 104 4.04 -11.84 -15.01
C VAL A 104 4.20 -10.75 -16.05
N HIS A 105 4.73 -11.08 -17.24
CA HIS A 105 4.91 -10.11 -18.31
C HIS A 105 3.60 -9.45 -18.73
N MET A 106 2.53 -10.24 -18.93
CA MET A 106 1.22 -9.73 -19.31
C MET A 106 0.69 -8.74 -18.26
N MET A 107 0.68 -9.14 -16.99
CA MET A 107 0.23 -8.27 -15.90
C MET A 107 1.06 -6.99 -15.78
N TRP A 108 2.40 -7.10 -15.80
CA TRP A 108 3.27 -5.96 -15.57
C TRP A 108 3.36 -5.00 -16.76
N SER A 109 3.29 -5.52 -17.99
CA SER A 109 3.31 -4.67 -19.20
C SER A 109 2.08 -3.78 -19.33
N GLU A 110 0.93 -4.21 -18.79
CA GLU A 110 -0.33 -3.47 -18.85
C GLU A 110 -0.48 -2.45 -17.70
N HIS A 111 0.05 -2.78 -16.52
CA HIS A 111 -0.20 -2.01 -15.29
C HIS A 111 1.04 -1.36 -14.67
N GLY A 112 2.25 -1.68 -15.13
CA GLY A 112 3.49 -1.21 -14.52
C GLY A 112 3.56 0.32 -14.41
N ASP A 113 3.18 1.04 -15.47
CA ASP A 113 3.27 2.51 -15.50
C ASP A 113 2.42 3.19 -14.43
N ILE A 114 1.21 2.68 -14.16
CA ILE A 114 0.32 3.24 -13.13
C ILE A 114 0.66 2.74 -11.73
N LEU A 115 1.16 1.51 -11.59
CA LEU A 115 1.39 0.88 -10.29
C LEU A 115 2.72 1.28 -9.65
N ARG A 116 3.82 1.38 -10.41
CA ARG A 116 5.18 1.63 -9.88
C ARG A 116 5.26 2.78 -8.89
N ARG A 117 5.93 2.57 -7.76
CA ARG A 117 6.09 3.51 -6.64
C ARG A 117 7.55 3.88 -6.36
N SER A 118 8.54 3.15 -6.87
CA SER A 118 9.97 3.35 -6.54
C SER A 118 10.42 4.81 -6.71
N SER A 119 10.11 5.45 -7.85
CA SER A 119 10.45 6.85 -8.12
C SER A 119 9.78 7.83 -7.14
N SER A 120 8.50 7.60 -6.80
CA SER A 120 7.77 8.42 -5.84
C SER A 120 8.29 8.24 -4.41
N LEU A 121 8.63 7.01 -4.02
CA LEU A 121 9.25 6.69 -2.73
C LEU A 121 10.63 7.33 -2.60
N LYS A 122 11.40 7.41 -3.69
CA LYS A 122 12.68 8.13 -3.70
C LYS A 122 12.50 9.61 -3.36
N LEU A 123 11.53 10.28 -4.01
CA LEU A 123 11.21 11.69 -3.71
C LEU A 123 10.71 11.89 -2.28
N ASP A 124 9.88 10.97 -1.78
CA ASP A 124 9.39 11.01 -0.40
C ASP A 124 10.52 10.78 0.62
N LEU A 125 11.53 9.99 0.27
CA LEU A 125 12.72 9.77 1.07
C LEU A 125 13.62 11.01 1.11
N GLU A 126 13.75 11.73 -0.02
CA GLU A 126 14.51 12.98 -0.10
C GLU A 126 13.96 14.05 0.86
N ASP A 127 12.64 14.13 1.05
CA ASP A 127 11.98 15.07 1.99
C ASP A 127 12.34 14.83 3.47
N VAL A 128 12.94 13.68 3.81
CA VAL A 128 13.28 13.27 5.19
C VAL A 128 14.69 12.68 5.30
N ALA A 129 15.56 12.89 4.29
CA ALA A 129 16.88 12.27 4.24
C ALA A 129 17.79 12.68 5.41
N GLU A 130 17.61 13.90 5.94
CA GLU A 130 18.34 14.42 7.10
C GLU A 130 18.10 13.64 8.40
N GLU A 131 16.97 12.92 8.48
CA GLU A 131 16.58 12.10 9.62
C GLU A 131 17.29 10.74 9.64
N LEU A 132 17.92 10.36 8.52
CA LEU A 132 18.67 9.12 8.41
C LEU A 132 20.14 9.32 8.79
N PRO A 133 20.74 8.41 9.59
CA PRO A 133 22.17 8.41 9.80
C PRO A 133 22.92 8.30 8.47
N ARG A 134 24.06 9.00 8.33
CA ARG A 134 24.92 8.88 7.13
C ARG A 134 25.38 7.44 6.85
N SER A 135 25.43 6.61 7.88
CA SER A 135 25.77 5.19 7.81
C SER A 135 24.56 4.25 7.75
N ALA A 136 23.36 4.77 7.45
CA ALA A 136 22.14 3.98 7.42
C ALA A 136 22.28 2.81 6.43
N ARG A 137 22.21 1.59 6.95
CA ARG A 137 22.13 0.35 6.18
C ARG A 137 20.67 -0.09 6.11
N LYS A 138 20.35 -0.96 5.15
CA LYS A 138 19.06 -1.64 5.15
C LYS A 138 18.91 -2.41 6.46
N SER A 139 17.70 -2.40 7.02
CA SER A 139 17.44 -3.22 8.21
C SER A 139 17.41 -4.71 7.84
N PRO A 140 17.67 -5.62 8.79
CA PRO A 140 17.61 -7.05 8.53
C PRO A 140 16.30 -7.52 7.87
N ALA A 141 15.14 -7.03 8.30
CA ALA A 141 13.86 -7.40 7.67
C ALA A 141 13.74 -6.83 6.25
N THR A 142 14.28 -5.64 5.99
CA THR A 142 14.33 -5.07 4.64
C THR A 142 15.21 -5.92 3.72
N GLU A 143 16.39 -6.35 4.20
CA GLU A 143 17.29 -7.22 3.45
C GLU A 143 16.65 -8.58 3.16
N GLU A 144 15.98 -9.15 4.15
CA GLU A 144 15.26 -10.42 4.02
C GLU A 144 14.15 -10.32 2.95
N TYR A 145 13.35 -9.26 2.98
CA TYR A 145 12.29 -9.04 2.01
C TYR A 145 12.86 -8.85 0.59
N VAL A 146 13.86 -7.97 0.43
CA VAL A 146 14.53 -7.77 -0.87
C VAL A 146 15.12 -9.09 -1.41
N ALA A 147 15.71 -9.92 -0.55
CA ALA A 147 16.20 -11.23 -0.95
C ALA A 147 15.07 -12.20 -1.34
N GLY A 148 13.92 -12.15 -0.65
CA GLY A 148 12.72 -12.90 -1.02
C GLY A 148 12.21 -12.54 -2.42
N ILE A 149 12.07 -11.25 -2.71
CA ILE A 149 11.65 -10.75 -4.02
C ILE A 149 12.59 -11.23 -5.13
N LYS A 150 13.92 -11.11 -4.92
CA LYS A 150 14.91 -11.56 -5.90
C LYS A 150 14.86 -13.06 -6.14
N ARG A 151 14.64 -13.87 -5.10
CA ARG A 151 14.44 -15.32 -5.24
C ARG A 151 13.17 -15.64 -6.04
N ALA A 152 12.07 -14.92 -5.78
CA ALA A 152 10.84 -15.07 -6.55
C ALA A 152 11.03 -14.72 -8.03
N GLY A 153 11.70 -13.60 -8.33
CA GLY A 153 11.98 -13.18 -9.71
C GLY A 153 12.90 -14.15 -10.47
N GLU A 154 13.92 -14.68 -9.80
CA GLU A 154 14.80 -15.71 -10.38
C GLU A 154 14.04 -17.03 -10.64
N ALA A 155 13.21 -17.45 -9.69
CA ALA A 155 12.36 -18.63 -9.86
C ALA A 155 11.38 -18.45 -11.03
N ASP A 156 10.74 -17.29 -11.13
CA ASP A 156 9.79 -17.02 -12.22
C ASP A 156 10.48 -17.05 -13.58
N ARG A 157 11.66 -16.42 -13.71
CA ARG A 157 12.42 -16.43 -14.98
C ARG A 157 12.94 -17.81 -15.36
N SER A 158 13.28 -18.65 -14.39
CA SER A 158 13.85 -19.99 -14.64
C SER A 158 12.78 -21.06 -14.88
N THR A 159 11.60 -20.93 -14.26
CA THR A 159 10.55 -21.97 -14.35
C THR A 159 9.33 -21.57 -15.18
N GLY A 160 9.21 -20.32 -15.63
CA GLY A 160 7.96 -19.83 -16.22
C GLY A 160 6.85 -19.57 -15.19
N GLY A 161 7.19 -19.49 -13.90
CA GLY A 161 6.25 -19.27 -12.80
C GLY A 161 5.79 -17.82 -12.67
N ALA A 162 5.05 -17.50 -11.61
CA ALA A 162 4.51 -16.16 -11.38
C ALA A 162 4.47 -15.72 -9.91
N ARG A 163 5.43 -16.13 -9.09
CA ARG A 163 5.57 -15.77 -7.67
C ARG A 163 5.60 -14.26 -7.45
N LEU A 164 6.20 -13.49 -8.36
CA LEU A 164 6.19 -12.02 -8.30
C LEU A 164 4.77 -11.43 -8.25
N LEU A 165 3.75 -12.11 -8.80
CA LEU A 165 2.35 -11.66 -8.70
C LEU A 165 1.83 -11.68 -7.26
N GLY A 166 2.39 -12.53 -6.38
CA GLY A 166 2.07 -12.53 -4.95
C GLY A 166 2.58 -11.27 -4.25
N HIS A 167 3.77 -10.79 -4.61
CA HIS A 167 4.33 -9.53 -4.13
C HIS A 167 3.56 -8.32 -4.67
N VAL A 168 3.23 -8.33 -5.97
CA VAL A 168 2.38 -7.32 -6.61
C VAL A 168 1.03 -7.21 -5.88
N TYR A 169 0.39 -8.35 -5.62
CA TYR A 169 -0.86 -8.40 -4.86
C TYR A 169 -0.68 -7.79 -3.48
N CYS A 170 0.28 -8.28 -2.69
CA CYS A 170 0.51 -7.85 -1.31
C CYS A 170 0.75 -6.33 -1.20
N ARG A 171 1.55 -5.74 -2.10
CA ARG A 171 1.98 -4.34 -1.99
C ARG A 171 1.04 -3.37 -2.70
N TYR A 172 0.77 -3.57 -3.99
CA TYR A 172 0.01 -2.57 -4.75
C TYR A 172 -1.46 -2.55 -4.36
N PHE A 173 -2.09 -3.68 -4.02
CA PHE A 173 -3.46 -3.64 -3.50
C PHE A 173 -3.54 -3.00 -2.11
N ALA A 174 -2.52 -3.17 -1.25
CA ALA A 174 -2.47 -2.45 0.02
C ALA A 174 -2.45 -0.92 -0.20
N ASP A 175 -1.73 -0.44 -1.22
CA ASP A 175 -1.68 0.99 -1.55
C ASP A 175 -2.98 1.51 -2.20
N LEU A 176 -3.60 0.70 -3.07
CA LEU A 176 -4.86 1.02 -3.74
C LEU A 176 -6.05 1.03 -2.77
N PHE A 177 -6.10 0.08 -1.82
CA PHE A 177 -7.14 0.02 -0.80
C PHE A 177 -6.87 0.94 0.39
N GLY A 178 -5.71 0.82 1.03
CA GLY A 178 -5.39 1.51 2.28
C GLY A 178 -4.56 2.78 2.08
N GLY A 179 -3.56 2.74 1.19
CA GLY A 179 -2.59 3.81 0.99
C GLY A 179 -3.21 5.18 0.66
N GLN A 180 -4.28 5.22 -0.14
CA GLN A 180 -5.00 6.46 -0.48
C GLN A 180 -5.45 7.24 0.76
N MET A 181 -5.79 6.54 1.84
CA MET A 181 -6.25 7.15 3.09
C MET A 181 -5.10 7.62 3.98
N LEU A 182 -3.88 7.12 3.76
CA LEU A 182 -2.74 7.33 4.64
C LEU A 182 -1.94 8.59 4.32
N ALA A 183 -2.03 9.12 3.10
CA ALA A 183 -1.26 10.30 2.70
C ALA A 183 -1.49 11.51 3.63
N MET A 184 -2.75 11.83 3.94
CA MET A 184 -3.08 12.95 4.82
C MET A 184 -2.66 12.70 6.29
N PRO A 185 -2.96 11.54 6.91
CA PRO A 185 -2.41 11.18 8.22
C PRO A 185 -0.88 11.33 8.32
N TYR A 186 -0.11 10.79 7.37
CA TYR A 186 1.34 10.95 7.36
C TYR A 186 1.75 12.42 7.30
N ARG A 187 1.17 13.19 6.37
CA ARG A 187 1.48 14.62 6.25
C ARG A 187 1.23 15.39 7.53
N LEU A 188 0.12 15.11 8.23
CA LEU A 188 -0.20 15.74 9.51
C LEU A 188 0.76 15.32 10.61
N ALA A 189 1.04 14.03 10.72
CA ALA A 189 1.77 13.47 11.85
C ALA A 189 3.26 13.85 11.84
N VAL A 190 3.89 13.83 10.67
CA VAL A 190 5.34 14.07 10.53
C VAL A 190 5.66 15.36 9.76
N SER A 191 4.66 16.22 9.58
CA SER A 191 4.78 17.56 8.97
C SER A 191 5.46 17.53 7.59
N LEU A 192 5.03 16.62 6.71
CA LEU A 192 5.58 16.51 5.35
C LEU A 192 5.17 17.71 4.48
N PRO A 193 5.94 17.99 3.42
CA PRO A 193 5.58 19.00 2.42
C PRO A 193 4.20 18.77 1.79
N ALA A 194 3.64 19.83 1.20
CA ALA A 194 2.42 19.69 0.41
C ALA A 194 2.64 18.74 -0.77
N GLY A 195 1.68 17.85 -1.04
CA GLY A 195 1.79 16.81 -2.06
C GLY A 195 2.52 15.53 -1.63
N ALA A 196 3.18 15.53 -0.47
CA ALA A 196 3.78 14.32 0.12
C ALA A 196 2.78 13.61 1.08
N PRO A 197 2.95 12.29 1.30
CA PRO A 197 3.81 11.40 0.52
C PRO A 197 3.22 11.12 -0.88
N ARG A 198 4.07 11.16 -1.90
CA ARG A 198 3.75 11.02 -3.32
C ARG A 198 3.43 9.59 -3.70
N HIS A 199 4.05 8.59 -3.06
CA HIS A 199 3.85 7.19 -3.43
C HIS A 199 2.41 6.70 -3.26
N PHE A 200 1.62 7.30 -2.37
CA PHE A 200 0.19 6.98 -2.30
C PHE A 200 -0.65 7.62 -3.40
N SER A 201 -0.11 8.42 -4.32
CA SER A 201 -0.89 9.05 -5.38
C SER A 201 -0.83 8.25 -6.68
N PHE A 202 -1.97 7.74 -7.15
CA PHE A 202 -2.09 7.04 -8.43
C PHE A 202 -2.73 7.97 -9.47
N ALA A 203 -2.30 7.85 -10.73
CA ALA A 203 -2.93 8.52 -11.86
C ALA A 203 -4.24 7.81 -12.22
N LEU A 204 -5.26 7.96 -11.38
CA LEU A 204 -6.52 7.24 -11.51
C LEU A 204 -7.26 7.61 -12.80
N PRO A 205 -7.97 6.66 -13.42
CA PRO A 205 -8.88 6.95 -14.53
C PRO A 205 -9.90 8.05 -14.16
N PRO A 206 -10.41 8.80 -15.15
CA PRO A 206 -11.44 9.81 -14.93
C PRO A 206 -12.63 9.24 -14.15
N LEU A 207 -13.24 10.09 -13.31
CA LEU A 207 -14.47 9.72 -12.61
C LEU A 207 -15.60 9.48 -13.61
N GLU A 208 -16.42 8.48 -13.34
CA GLU A 208 -17.70 8.30 -14.04
C GLU A 208 -18.57 9.55 -13.83
N ALA A 209 -19.43 9.85 -14.81
CA ALA A 209 -20.25 11.06 -14.83
C ALA A 209 -21.20 11.21 -13.60
N ASP A 210 -21.38 10.15 -12.81
CA ASP A 210 -22.22 10.12 -11.62
C ASP A 210 -21.55 10.62 -10.33
N GLY A 211 -20.27 11.02 -10.39
CA GLY A 211 -19.53 11.56 -9.26
C GLY A 211 -19.14 10.54 -8.19
N THR A 212 -19.29 9.23 -8.48
CA THR A 212 -18.71 8.18 -7.65
C THR A 212 -17.20 8.11 -7.88
N ASN A 213 -16.44 7.63 -6.89
CA ASN A 213 -14.98 7.41 -6.97
C ASN A 213 -14.63 6.23 -7.92
N GLY A 214 -15.20 6.25 -9.13
CA GLY A 214 -15.22 5.17 -10.10
C GLY A 214 -13.83 4.82 -10.61
N GLY A 215 -12.94 5.80 -10.81
CA GLY A 215 -11.60 5.56 -11.34
C GLY A 215 -10.77 4.58 -10.51
N ARG A 216 -10.79 4.69 -9.17
CA ARG A 216 -10.08 3.76 -8.28
C ARG A 216 -10.67 2.36 -8.32
N ARG A 217 -12.01 2.25 -8.26
CA ARG A 217 -12.71 0.97 -8.36
C ARG A 217 -12.46 0.32 -9.71
N ALA A 218 -12.48 1.09 -10.79
CA ALA A 218 -12.25 0.64 -12.16
C ALA A 218 -10.81 0.11 -12.32
N LEU A 219 -9.81 0.84 -11.82
CA LEU A 219 -8.43 0.36 -11.80
C LEU A 219 -8.29 -0.94 -11.02
N ILE A 220 -8.86 -1.03 -9.82
CA ILE A 220 -8.82 -2.27 -9.00
C ILE A 220 -9.50 -3.45 -9.72
N GLU A 221 -10.66 -3.19 -10.33
CA GLU A 221 -11.36 -4.20 -11.14
C GLU A 221 -10.50 -4.69 -12.30
N GLU A 222 -9.89 -3.78 -13.06
CA GLU A 222 -9.03 -4.10 -14.21
C GLU A 222 -7.77 -4.87 -13.80
N VAL A 223 -7.09 -4.46 -12.72
CA VAL A 223 -5.94 -5.18 -12.16
C VAL A 223 -6.36 -6.59 -11.75
N TYR A 224 -7.50 -6.78 -11.08
CA TYR A 224 -7.99 -8.12 -10.74
C TYR A 224 -8.34 -8.95 -11.99
N GLN A 225 -8.92 -8.35 -13.02
CA GLN A 225 -9.22 -9.05 -14.27
C GLN A 225 -7.95 -9.57 -14.94
N ASN A 226 -6.90 -8.75 -15.02
CA ASN A 226 -5.63 -9.17 -15.61
C ASN A 226 -4.83 -10.13 -14.73
N LEU A 227 -4.98 -10.04 -13.40
CA LEU A 227 -4.47 -11.05 -12.47
C LEU A 227 -5.13 -12.41 -12.74
N ASN A 228 -6.45 -12.42 -12.96
CA ASN A 228 -7.18 -13.65 -13.28
C ASN A 228 -6.78 -14.22 -14.64
N ARG A 229 -6.67 -13.38 -15.68
CA ARG A 229 -6.15 -13.79 -16.99
C ARG A 229 -4.76 -14.40 -16.85
N SER A 230 -3.88 -13.76 -16.08
CA SER A 230 -2.53 -14.27 -15.79
C SER A 230 -2.58 -15.63 -15.08
N GLY A 231 -3.51 -15.80 -14.13
CA GLY A 231 -3.77 -17.06 -13.44
C GLY A 231 -4.15 -18.21 -14.38
N THR A 232 -4.89 -17.94 -15.47
CA THR A 232 -5.27 -18.99 -16.45
C THR A 232 -4.10 -19.56 -17.24
N LEU A 233 -2.94 -18.89 -17.21
CA LEU A 233 -1.71 -19.34 -17.88
C LEU A 233 -0.83 -20.24 -16.99
N LEU A 234 -1.20 -20.40 -15.71
CA LEU A 234 -0.39 -21.12 -14.72
C LEU A 234 -0.81 -22.59 -14.62
N THR A 235 0.17 -23.45 -14.32
CA THR A 235 -0.13 -24.78 -13.79
C THR A 235 -0.67 -24.66 -12.36
N SER A 236 -1.29 -25.71 -11.84
CA SER A 236 -1.76 -25.74 -10.45
C SER A 236 -0.62 -25.48 -9.45
N GLU A 237 0.56 -26.05 -9.68
CA GLU A 237 1.73 -25.85 -8.82
C GLU A 237 2.24 -24.40 -8.86
N ALA A 238 2.26 -23.79 -10.05
CA ALA A 238 2.65 -22.39 -10.20
C ALA A 238 1.62 -21.46 -9.55
N HIS A 239 0.33 -21.76 -9.68
CA HIS A 239 -0.76 -21.05 -9.04
C HIS A 239 -0.63 -21.08 -7.50
N ASP A 240 -0.43 -22.26 -6.93
CA ASP A 240 -0.23 -22.43 -5.49
C ASP A 240 1.04 -21.73 -4.99
N ALA A 241 2.09 -21.71 -5.82
CA ALA A 241 3.31 -20.95 -5.52
C ALA A 241 3.06 -19.43 -5.45
N VAL A 242 2.16 -18.87 -6.26
CA VAL A 242 1.77 -17.44 -6.16
C VAL A 242 1.10 -17.16 -4.82
N ILE A 243 0.17 -18.02 -4.41
CA ILE A 243 -0.56 -17.90 -3.14
C ILE A 243 0.40 -17.99 -1.95
N ALA A 244 1.30 -18.98 -1.96
CA ALA A 244 2.32 -19.14 -0.93
C ALA A 244 3.26 -17.92 -0.87
N GLU A 245 3.66 -17.38 -2.01
CA GLU A 245 4.50 -16.18 -2.07
C GLU A 245 3.76 -14.95 -1.52
N ALA A 246 2.46 -14.80 -1.78
CA ALA A 246 1.65 -13.71 -1.19
C ALA A 246 1.60 -13.80 0.34
N VAL A 247 1.40 -14.99 0.90
CA VAL A 247 1.46 -15.23 2.36
C VAL A 247 2.85 -14.86 2.89
N GLN A 248 3.91 -15.27 2.21
CA GLN A 248 5.28 -14.96 2.58
C GLN A 248 5.57 -13.45 2.51
N ALA A 249 5.01 -12.73 1.53
CA ALA A 249 5.08 -11.28 1.43
C ALA A 249 4.42 -10.58 2.63
N PHE A 250 3.27 -11.08 3.11
CA PHE A 250 2.69 -10.57 4.36
C PHE A 250 3.61 -10.80 5.56
N GLN A 251 4.25 -11.97 5.66
CA GLN A 251 5.20 -12.26 6.74
C GLN A 251 6.42 -11.34 6.72
N TYR A 252 6.97 -11.01 5.55
CA TYR A 252 8.05 -10.03 5.46
C TYR A 252 7.61 -8.65 5.95
N ASN A 253 6.39 -8.21 5.62
CA ASN A 253 5.86 -6.94 6.13
C ASN A 253 5.65 -6.97 7.66
N ILE A 254 5.15 -8.09 8.21
CA ILE A 254 5.01 -8.27 9.67
C ILE A 254 6.35 -8.11 10.36
N LYS A 255 7.39 -8.77 9.84
CA LYS A 255 8.77 -8.65 10.35
C LYS A 255 9.25 -7.21 10.30
N LEU A 256 9.07 -6.53 9.17
CA LEU A 256 9.46 -5.13 8.97
C LEU A 256 8.79 -4.19 9.99
N PHE A 257 7.48 -4.29 10.19
CA PHE A 257 6.77 -3.49 11.19
C PHE A 257 7.19 -3.85 12.62
N GLY A 258 7.58 -5.11 12.85
CA GLY A 258 8.03 -5.63 14.14
C GLY A 258 9.48 -5.32 14.52
N GLU A 259 10.30 -4.72 13.65
CA GLU A 259 11.69 -4.37 13.97
C GLU A 259 11.80 -3.29 15.05
N GLU A 260 10.75 -2.49 15.22
CA GLU A 260 10.69 -1.41 16.21
C GLU A 260 9.43 -1.52 17.09
N PRO A 261 9.50 -1.17 18.39
CA PRO A 261 8.36 -1.26 19.31
C PRO A 261 7.12 -0.52 18.79
N MET A 262 5.98 -1.20 18.63
CA MET A 262 4.81 -0.59 17.99
C MET A 262 3.86 0.12 18.95
N CYS A 263 3.54 -0.46 20.12
CA CYS A 263 2.40 0.01 20.92
C CYS A 263 2.50 1.47 21.39
N VAL A 264 3.63 1.85 22.00
CA VAL A 264 3.84 3.23 22.50
C VAL A 264 3.92 4.22 21.34
N ASP A 265 4.60 3.83 20.26
CA ASP A 265 4.78 4.70 19.11
C ASP A 265 3.49 4.84 18.30
N ALA A 266 2.62 3.83 18.25
CA ALA A 266 1.30 3.94 17.64
C ALA A 266 0.41 4.97 18.38
N VAL A 267 0.50 5.03 19.71
CA VAL A 267 -0.16 6.08 20.51
C VAL A 267 0.42 7.45 20.16
N ARG A 268 1.75 7.59 20.08
CA ARG A 268 2.40 8.84 19.68
C ARG A 268 2.01 9.29 18.28
N GLY A 269 2.02 8.38 17.30
CA GLY A 269 1.62 8.67 15.93
C GLY A 269 0.17 9.15 15.85
N THR A 270 -0.73 8.52 16.61
CA THR A 270 -2.13 8.97 16.73
C THR A 270 -2.22 10.39 17.29
N LEU A 271 -1.46 10.71 18.34
CA LEU A 271 -1.41 12.06 18.91
C LEU A 271 -0.83 13.09 17.91
N ASN A 272 0.18 12.70 17.14
CA ASN A 272 0.77 13.55 16.10
C ASN A 272 -0.24 13.89 15.00
N ILE A 273 -1.05 12.92 14.56
CA ILE A 273 -2.14 13.19 13.59
C ILE A 273 -3.11 14.23 14.16
N CYS A 274 -3.56 14.06 15.40
CA CYS A 274 -4.52 14.94 16.06
C CYS A 274 -3.97 16.36 16.24
N THR A 275 -2.73 16.49 16.71
CA THR A 275 -2.07 17.79 16.95
C THR A 275 -1.75 18.51 15.64
N GLY A 276 -1.23 17.79 14.63
CA GLY A 276 -1.01 18.31 13.29
C GLY A 276 -2.31 18.84 12.67
N TYR A 277 -3.41 18.11 12.84
CA TYR A 277 -4.73 18.55 12.40
C TYR A 277 -5.18 19.84 13.11
N ALA A 278 -5.07 19.92 14.43
CA ALA A 278 -5.42 21.12 15.19
C ALA A 278 -4.59 22.33 14.74
N GLY A 279 -3.28 22.15 14.56
CA GLY A 279 -2.38 23.19 14.04
C GLY A 279 -2.74 23.65 12.63
N SER A 280 -3.15 22.74 11.74
CA SER A 280 -3.60 23.09 10.39
C SER A 280 -4.84 23.99 10.39
N LYS A 281 -5.71 23.87 11.41
CA LYS A 281 -6.92 24.68 11.54
C LYS A 281 -6.67 26.06 12.11
N LEU A 282 -5.65 26.20 12.95
CA LEU A 282 -5.25 27.48 13.53
C LEU A 282 -4.54 28.38 12.52
N ARG A 283 -3.84 27.81 11.52
CA ARG A 283 -3.17 28.56 10.43
C ARG A 283 -4.11 29.09 9.33
N CYS A 284 -5.39 28.71 9.35
CA CYS A 284 -6.40 29.17 8.37
C CYS A 284 -7.32 30.27 8.91
N TRP A 285 -6.98 30.87 10.06
CA TRP A 285 -7.61 32.05 10.65
C TRP A 285 -6.55 33.13 10.81
#